data_AF-A0A2E6GQ65-F1
#
_entry.id   AF-A0A2E6GQ65-F1
#
_cell.length_a   1.000
_cell.length_b   1.000
_cell.length_c   1.000
_cell.angle_alpha   90.00
_cell.angle_beta   90.00
_cell.angle_gamma   90.00
#
_symmetry.space_group_name_H-M   'P 1'
#
loop_
_entity.id
_entity.type
_entity.pdbx_description
1 polymer ?
#
loop_
_entity_poly.entity_id
_entity_poly.type
_entity_poly.pdbx_seq_one_letter_code
_entity_poly.pdbx_strand_id
1 'polypeptide(L)'
;MVQFRRPTIQSAIPVFIAFVVLVFLTGIASAQTSDEDQIITLQLENDYFGNTDQHFTNGFRAAWMPSARSVPQWVIDGASFFPLFDPAGKKRVVFSLGQSIFTPDDLSATNLLRDERPYAGWLYGGVGLVSVSEERLDNIELNLGVIGPASLAEDVQKTWHEWFDFQRPNGWDNQLKNEPGFLLNY
;
A
#
# COMPACT_ATOMS: atom_id res chain seq x y z
N MET A 1 25.86 -38.28 6.38
CA MET A 1 25.17 -37.96 5.10
C MET A 1 23.71 -37.73 5.43
N VAL A 2 23.32 -36.48 5.69
CA VAL A 2 21.96 -36.12 6.13
C VAL A 2 21.22 -35.60 4.90
N GLN A 3 20.23 -36.35 4.42
CA GLN A 3 19.32 -35.91 3.36
C GLN A 3 18.36 -34.86 3.94
N PHE A 4 18.55 -33.60 3.56
CA PHE A 4 17.51 -32.58 3.72
C PHE A 4 16.43 -32.84 2.66
N ARG A 5 15.25 -33.28 3.10
CA ARG A 5 14.04 -33.22 2.28
C ARG A 5 13.73 -31.75 2.02
N ARG A 6 13.78 -31.32 0.75
CA ARG A 6 13.24 -30.03 0.32
C ARG A 6 11.72 -30.05 0.55
N PRO A 7 11.13 -29.07 1.24
CA PRO A 7 9.68 -28.95 1.25
C PRO A 7 9.21 -28.63 -0.18
N THR A 8 8.25 -29.41 -0.67
CA THR A 8 7.66 -29.28 -1.99
C THR A 8 6.75 -28.05 -2.01
N ILE A 9 6.97 -27.18 -3.00
CA ILE A 9 6.28 -25.90 -3.30
C ILE A 9 4.73 -25.96 -3.32
N GLN A 10 4.13 -27.15 -3.28
CA GLN A 10 2.68 -27.37 -3.32
C GLN A 10 1.92 -27.00 -2.03
N SER A 11 2.58 -26.79 -0.89
CA SER A 11 1.91 -26.60 0.40
C SER A 11 1.55 -25.15 0.78
N ALA A 12 2.11 -24.13 0.12
CA ALA A 12 1.85 -22.72 0.43
C ALA A 12 0.71 -22.09 -0.41
N ILE A 13 0.46 -22.64 -1.60
CA ILE A 13 -0.58 -22.20 -2.54
C ILE A 13 -2.01 -22.29 -1.93
N PRO A 14 -2.41 -23.34 -1.19
CA PRO A 14 -3.78 -23.44 -0.68
C PRO A 14 -4.07 -22.48 0.48
N VAL A 15 -3.05 -22.08 1.25
CA VAL A 15 -3.22 -21.20 2.43
C VAL A 15 -3.34 -19.74 1.99
N PHE A 16 -2.57 -19.33 0.98
CA PHE A 16 -2.68 -17.99 0.38
C PHE A 16 -4.02 -17.81 -0.35
N ILE A 17 -4.47 -18.82 -1.08
CA ILE A 17 -5.82 -18.84 -1.69
C ILE A 17 -6.90 -18.82 -0.60
N ALA A 18 -6.74 -19.53 0.52
CA ALA A 18 -7.72 -19.52 1.61
C ALA A 18 -7.82 -18.15 2.31
N PHE A 19 -6.71 -17.41 2.47
CA PHE A 19 -6.74 -16.07 3.07
C PHE A 19 -7.37 -15.03 2.12
N VAL A 20 -7.07 -15.10 0.82
CA VAL A 20 -7.71 -14.25 -0.19
C VAL A 20 -9.20 -14.60 -0.34
N VAL A 21 -9.57 -15.88 -0.37
CA VAL A 21 -10.97 -16.33 -0.51
C VAL A 21 -11.82 -16.02 0.73
N LEU A 22 -11.25 -15.98 1.94
CA LEU A 22 -12.00 -15.63 3.15
C LEU A 22 -12.40 -14.14 3.19
N VAL A 23 -11.65 -13.25 2.52
CA VAL A 23 -12.01 -11.83 2.38
C VAL A 23 -13.06 -11.62 1.28
N PHE A 24 -13.16 -12.51 0.29
CA PHE A 24 -14.15 -12.42 -0.80
C PHE A 24 -15.55 -12.98 -0.46
N LEU A 25 -15.72 -13.69 0.65
CA LEU A 25 -17.03 -14.24 1.04
C LEU A 25 -17.90 -13.29 1.88
N THR A 26 -17.40 -12.10 2.23
CA THR A 26 -18.19 -11.06 2.91
C THR A 26 -18.40 -9.85 1.99
N GLY A 27 -19.26 -10.00 0.98
CA GLY A 27 -19.93 -8.83 0.39
C GLY A 27 -20.13 -8.83 -1.12
N ILE A 28 -20.88 -9.79 -1.68
CA ILE A 28 -21.71 -9.47 -2.86
C ILE A 28 -23.08 -9.04 -2.33
N ALA A 29 -23.11 -7.87 -1.69
CA ALA A 29 -24.32 -7.10 -1.56
C ALA A 29 -24.17 -5.95 -2.56
N SER A 30 -25.14 -5.80 -3.46
CA SER A 30 -25.28 -4.59 -4.26
C SER A 30 -25.52 -3.42 -3.30
N ALA A 31 -24.44 -2.81 -2.82
CA ALA A 31 -24.50 -1.65 -1.96
C ALA A 31 -24.59 -0.42 -2.86
N GLN A 32 -25.78 0.17 -2.99
CA GLN A 32 -25.86 1.58 -3.36
C GLN A 32 -25.26 2.36 -2.19
N THR A 33 -24.00 2.77 -2.33
CA THR A 33 -23.35 3.63 -1.36
C THR A 33 -24.06 4.98 -1.34
N SER A 34 -24.66 5.32 -0.22
CA SER A 34 -25.25 6.63 0.01
C SER A 34 -24.17 7.63 0.43
N ASP A 35 -24.45 8.94 0.28
CA ASP A 35 -23.55 10.00 0.77
C ASP A 35 -23.34 9.94 2.29
N GLU A 36 -24.20 9.23 3.01
CA GLU A 36 -24.10 9.04 4.45
C GLU A 36 -23.11 7.93 4.83
N ASP A 37 -22.79 7.02 3.91
CA ASP A 37 -21.97 5.85 4.21
C ASP A 37 -20.49 6.22 4.27
N GLN A 38 -19.81 5.71 5.28
CA GLN A 38 -18.35 5.72 5.34
C GLN A 38 -17.78 4.57 4.49
N ILE A 39 -16.63 4.80 3.87
CA ILE A 39 -15.95 3.80 3.05
C ILE A 39 -14.59 3.50 3.69
N ILE A 40 -14.30 2.21 3.85
CA ILE A 40 -12.96 1.73 4.22
C ILE A 40 -12.42 0.95 3.03
N THR A 41 -11.21 1.27 2.61
CA THR A 41 -10.54 0.63 1.49
C THR A 41 -9.24 0.01 1.98
N LEU A 42 -9.04 -1.27 1.68
CA LEU A 42 -7.79 -1.97 1.92
C LEU A 42 -7.22 -2.38 0.55
N GLN A 43 -5.97 -2.05 0.31
CA GLN A 43 -5.24 -2.38 -0.91
C GLN A 43 -3.98 -3.14 -0.50
N LEU A 44 -3.73 -4.25 -1.19
CA LEU A 44 -2.55 -5.06 -1.05
C LEU A 44 -1.99 -5.27 -2.46
N GLU A 45 -0.72 -4.94 -2.62
CA GLU A 45 0.02 -5.06 -3.87
C GLU A 45 1.14 -6.07 -3.63
N ASN A 46 1.26 -7.07 -4.50
CA ASN A 46 2.26 -8.12 -4.38
C ASN A 46 2.68 -8.55 -5.78
N ASP A 47 3.99 -8.75 -5.96
CA ASP A 47 4.64 -9.16 -7.21
C ASP A 47 4.51 -10.65 -7.52
N TYR A 48 4.15 -11.50 -6.55
CA TYR A 48 4.09 -12.96 -6.68
C TYR A 48 3.19 -13.47 -7.83
N PHE A 49 2.18 -12.71 -8.24
CA PHE A 49 1.22 -13.13 -9.28
C PHE A 49 1.65 -12.79 -10.72
N GLY A 50 2.70 -12.00 -10.91
CA GLY A 50 3.20 -11.58 -12.22
C GLY A 50 4.65 -12.01 -12.40
N ASN A 51 4.87 -13.17 -13.02
CA ASN A 51 6.19 -13.78 -13.26
C ASN A 51 7.04 -13.03 -14.32
N THR A 52 7.04 -11.70 -14.27
CA THR A 52 7.74 -10.78 -15.17
C THR A 52 8.31 -9.64 -14.32
N ASP A 53 9.58 -9.79 -13.96
CA ASP A 53 10.38 -8.92 -13.10
C ASP A 53 10.17 -7.43 -13.38
N GLN A 54 10.11 -6.61 -12.32
CA GLN A 54 11.12 -5.56 -12.04
C GLN A 54 10.65 -4.56 -10.97
N HIS A 55 11.28 -4.60 -9.79
CA HIS A 55 11.52 -3.46 -8.87
C HIS A 55 10.55 -3.11 -7.73
N PHE A 56 9.47 -3.86 -7.46
CA PHE A 56 8.54 -3.57 -6.35
C PHE A 56 8.08 -4.86 -5.67
N THR A 57 8.33 -5.01 -4.37
CA THR A 57 8.15 -6.29 -3.68
C THR A 57 6.74 -6.40 -3.12
N ASN A 58 6.32 -5.45 -2.28
CA ASN A 58 5.01 -5.51 -1.62
C ASN A 58 4.56 -4.11 -1.19
N GLY A 59 3.25 -3.88 -1.26
CA GLY A 59 2.61 -2.65 -0.80
C GLY A 59 1.33 -2.93 -0.02
N PHE A 60 1.07 -2.12 0.99
CA PHE A 60 -0.21 -2.09 1.71
C PHE A 60 -0.70 -0.65 1.80
N ARG A 61 -1.99 -0.45 1.63
CA ARG A 61 -2.66 0.82 1.93
C ARG A 61 -4.01 0.58 2.56
N ALA A 62 -4.25 1.21 3.71
CA ALA A 62 -5.57 1.37 4.29
C ALA A 62 -6.03 2.82 4.11
N ALA A 63 -7.28 3.00 3.69
CA ALA A 63 -7.88 4.32 3.60
C ALA A 63 -9.27 4.33 4.21
N TRP A 64 -9.62 5.47 4.79
CA TRP A 64 -10.92 5.74 5.37
C TRP A 64 -11.46 7.04 4.79
N MET A 65 -12.64 6.94 4.19
CA MET A 65 -13.41 8.06 3.69
C MET A 65 -14.65 8.19 4.57
N PRO A 66 -14.68 9.11 5.54
CA PRO A 66 -15.86 9.34 6.36
C PRO A 66 -17.05 9.83 5.52
N SER A 67 -18.24 9.76 6.11
CA SER A 67 -19.46 10.37 5.56
C SER A 67 -19.22 11.79 5.06
N ALA A 68 -19.88 12.19 3.97
CA ALA A 68 -19.76 13.54 3.43
C ALA A 68 -20.16 14.62 4.45
N ARG A 69 -21.02 14.29 5.43
CA ARG A 69 -21.42 15.20 6.53
C ARG A 69 -20.33 15.45 7.56
N SER A 70 -19.32 14.59 7.64
CA SER A 70 -18.27 14.64 8.66
C SER A 70 -17.06 15.46 8.24
N VAL A 71 -17.07 16.03 7.04
CA VAL A 71 -15.99 16.89 6.55
C VAL A 71 -16.15 18.29 7.15
N PRO A 72 -15.15 18.83 7.88
CA PRO A 72 -15.25 20.19 8.41
C PRO A 72 -15.40 21.23 7.30
N GLN A 73 -16.25 22.24 7.51
CA GLN A 73 -16.57 23.24 6.49
C GLN A 73 -15.32 23.97 5.96
N TRP A 74 -14.33 24.26 6.82
CA TRP A 74 -13.09 24.90 6.40
C TRP A 74 -12.28 24.07 5.38
N VAL A 75 -12.39 22.73 5.40
CA VAL A 75 -11.77 21.85 4.41
C VAL A 75 -12.49 21.97 3.07
N ILE A 76 -13.82 22.03 3.09
CA ILE A 76 -14.66 22.23 1.91
C ILE A 76 -14.38 23.60 1.29
N ASP A 77 -14.29 24.64 2.12
CA ASP A 77 -14.05 26.02 1.69
C ASP A 77 -12.64 26.18 1.10
N GLY A 78 -11.62 25.62 1.78
CA GLY A 78 -10.25 25.63 1.28
C GLY A 78 -10.08 24.86 -0.03
N ALA A 79 -10.78 23.73 -0.17
CA ALA A 79 -10.81 22.96 -1.41
C ALA A 79 -11.50 23.70 -2.56
N SER A 80 -12.56 24.47 -2.26
CA SER A 80 -13.31 25.24 -3.25
C SER A 80 -12.52 26.44 -3.81
N PHE A 81 -11.41 26.81 -3.16
CA PHE A 81 -10.46 27.81 -3.66
C PHE A 81 -9.47 27.23 -4.69
N PHE A 82 -9.32 25.90 -4.74
CA PHE A 82 -8.47 25.26 -5.73
C PHE A 82 -9.23 25.05 -7.05
N PRO A 83 -8.78 25.64 -8.17
CA PRO A 83 -9.48 25.60 -9.46
C PRO A 83 -9.48 24.21 -10.13
N LEU A 84 -8.90 23.20 -9.46
CA LEU A 84 -8.83 21.83 -9.93
C LEU A 84 -10.16 21.10 -9.76
N PHE A 85 -10.99 21.47 -8.79
CA PHE A 85 -12.23 20.75 -8.48
C PHE A 85 -13.45 21.34 -9.16
N ASP A 86 -14.41 20.49 -9.51
CA ASP A 86 -15.72 20.95 -9.97
C ASP A 86 -16.43 21.68 -8.81
N PRO A 87 -16.84 22.95 -8.99
CA PRO A 87 -17.62 23.66 -7.98
C PRO A 87 -18.89 22.92 -7.59
N ALA A 88 -19.55 22.25 -8.54
CA ALA A 88 -20.77 21.47 -8.33
C ALA A 88 -20.51 20.04 -7.82
N GLY A 89 -19.25 19.58 -7.86
CA GLY A 89 -18.86 18.25 -7.40
C GLY A 89 -18.99 18.07 -5.89
N LYS A 90 -19.53 16.93 -5.47
CA LYS A 90 -19.61 16.53 -4.05
C LYS A 90 -18.22 16.16 -3.56
N LYS A 91 -17.78 16.80 -2.48
CA LYS A 91 -16.42 16.69 -1.95
C LYS A 91 -16.39 15.77 -0.74
N ARG A 92 -15.41 14.87 -0.69
CA ARG A 92 -15.16 13.97 0.45
C ARG A 92 -13.68 13.97 0.79
N VAL A 93 -13.38 13.93 2.08
CA VAL A 93 -12.00 13.77 2.55
C VAL A 93 -11.68 12.29 2.64
N VAL A 94 -10.42 11.95 2.36
CA VAL A 94 -9.86 10.61 2.55
C VAL A 94 -8.65 10.73 3.45
N PHE A 95 -8.57 9.85 4.43
CA PHE A 95 -7.36 9.64 5.22
C PHE A 95 -6.76 8.29 4.85
N SER A 96 -5.44 8.22 4.71
CA SER A 96 -4.75 6.99 4.33
C SER A 96 -3.53 6.73 5.20
N LEU A 97 -3.18 5.46 5.31
CA LEU A 97 -1.91 4.98 5.85
C LEU A 97 -1.42 3.89 4.90
N GLY A 98 -0.18 3.97 4.45
CA GLY A 98 0.38 2.99 3.54
C GLY A 98 1.86 2.76 3.75
N GLN A 99 2.32 1.59 3.31
CA GLN A 99 3.73 1.20 3.30
C GLN A 99 4.05 0.56 1.95
N SER A 100 5.14 0.97 1.33
CA SER A 100 5.71 0.35 0.12
C SER A 100 7.09 -0.20 0.42
N ILE A 101 7.38 -1.41 -0.05
CA ILE A 101 8.64 -2.12 0.19
C ILE A 101 9.32 -2.39 -1.16
N PHE A 102 10.59 -2.00 -1.23
CA PHE A 102 11.45 -2.15 -2.40
C PHE A 102 12.67 -2.99 -2.03
N THR A 103 13.00 -3.98 -2.87
CA THR A 103 14.18 -4.83 -2.69
C THR A 103 14.95 -5.01 -3.99
N PRO A 104 16.24 -5.41 -3.91
CA PRO A 104 16.94 -6.03 -5.03
C PRO A 104 16.30 -7.36 -5.43
N ASP A 105 16.75 -7.91 -6.56
CA ASP A 105 16.28 -9.20 -7.07
C ASP A 105 16.94 -10.36 -6.29
N ASP A 106 18.25 -10.23 -5.97
CA ASP A 106 18.95 -11.20 -5.14
C ASP A 106 18.76 -10.90 -3.64
N LEU A 107 17.70 -11.47 -3.07
CA LEU A 107 17.41 -11.39 -1.63
C LEU A 107 18.42 -12.16 -0.76
N SER A 108 19.21 -13.08 -1.34
CA SER A 108 20.19 -13.88 -0.61
C SER A 108 21.47 -13.12 -0.30
N ALA A 109 21.78 -12.09 -1.11
CA ALA A 109 22.94 -11.24 -0.95
C ALA A 109 22.93 -10.51 0.40
N THR A 110 24.11 -10.45 1.02
CA THR A 110 24.34 -9.73 2.29
C THR A 110 25.08 -8.41 2.08
N ASN A 111 25.82 -8.30 0.96
CA ASN A 111 26.53 -7.10 0.57
C ASN A 111 25.62 -6.17 -0.25
N LEU A 112 25.97 -4.87 -0.26
CA LEU A 112 25.37 -3.90 -1.14
C LEU A 112 25.54 -4.31 -2.62
N LEU A 113 24.42 -4.47 -3.32
CA LEU A 113 24.35 -4.65 -4.76
C LEU A 113 24.18 -3.28 -5.42
N ARG A 114 25.25 -2.74 -6.01
CA ARG A 114 25.26 -1.36 -6.55
C ARG A 114 24.50 -1.20 -7.86
N ASP A 115 24.36 -2.28 -8.61
CA ASP A 115 23.73 -2.30 -9.93
C ASP A 115 22.23 -2.70 -9.85
N GLU A 116 21.73 -2.94 -8.63
CA GLU A 116 20.34 -3.29 -8.35
C GLU A 116 19.65 -2.22 -7.51
N ARG A 117 18.33 -2.31 -7.40
CA ARG A 117 17.56 -1.42 -6.54
C ARG A 117 17.98 -1.65 -5.07
N PRO A 118 18.29 -0.59 -4.31
CA PRO A 118 18.58 -0.74 -2.89
C PRO A 118 17.32 -1.16 -2.14
N TYR A 119 17.52 -1.86 -1.02
CA TYR A 119 16.47 -2.02 -0.03
C TYR A 119 15.97 -0.64 0.42
N ALA A 120 14.65 -0.44 0.39
CA ALA A 120 14.03 0.76 0.91
C ALA A 120 12.57 0.46 1.29
N GLY A 121 12.11 1.10 2.36
CA GLY A 121 10.69 1.17 2.67
C GLY A 121 10.23 2.61 2.67
N TRP A 122 8.98 2.84 2.27
CA TRP A 122 8.29 4.13 2.33
C TRP A 122 7.02 3.96 3.16
N LEU A 123 6.99 4.51 4.38
CA LEU A 123 5.82 4.53 5.24
C LEU A 123 5.24 5.94 5.26
N TYR A 124 3.94 6.06 5.00
CA TYR A 124 3.30 7.36 4.86
C TYR A 124 1.88 7.39 5.42
N GLY A 125 1.47 8.57 5.88
CA GLY A 125 0.08 8.93 6.10
C GLY A 125 -0.36 9.96 5.07
N GLY A 126 -1.59 9.84 4.59
CA GLY A 126 -2.15 10.72 3.56
C GLY A 126 -3.41 11.42 3.99
N VAL A 127 -3.60 12.62 3.46
CA VAL A 127 -4.88 13.32 3.44
C VAL A 127 -5.20 13.72 2.01
N GLY A 128 -6.40 13.37 1.56
CA GLY A 128 -6.85 13.65 0.22
C GLY A 128 -8.27 14.19 0.17
N LEU A 129 -8.61 14.74 -0.99
CA LEU A 129 -9.93 15.21 -1.32
C LEU A 129 -10.36 14.57 -2.64
N VAL A 130 -11.53 13.94 -2.62
CA VAL A 130 -12.19 13.40 -3.80
C VAL A 130 -13.40 14.27 -4.11
N SER A 131 -13.55 14.68 -5.36
CA SER A 131 -14.72 15.39 -5.88
C SER A 131 -15.39 14.54 -6.95
N VAL A 132 -16.68 14.27 -6.80
CA VAL A 132 -17.47 13.51 -7.77
C VAL A 132 -18.62 14.36 -8.30
N SER A 133 -18.71 14.46 -9.61
CA SER A 133 -19.82 15.09 -10.38
C SER A 133 -20.36 14.09 -11.40
N GLU A 134 -21.39 14.47 -12.17
CA GLU A 134 -21.95 13.60 -13.22
C GLU A 134 -20.96 13.30 -14.35
N GLU A 135 -20.03 14.21 -14.63
CA GLU A 135 -19.12 14.14 -15.77
C GLU A 135 -17.65 13.96 -15.37
N ARG A 136 -17.31 14.15 -14.09
CA ARG A 136 -15.92 14.20 -13.63
C ARG A 136 -15.72 13.64 -12.22
N LEU A 137 -14.64 12.87 -12.06
CA LEU A 137 -14.07 12.46 -10.77
C LEU A 137 -12.66 13.06 -10.67
N ASP A 138 -12.45 13.91 -9.67
CA ASP A 138 -11.15 14.49 -9.35
C ASP A 138 -10.67 13.96 -7.99
N ASN A 139 -9.38 13.69 -7.85
CA ASN A 139 -8.76 13.31 -6.59
C ASN A 139 -7.48 14.13 -6.41
N ILE A 140 -7.23 14.63 -5.21
CA ILE A 140 -5.89 15.08 -4.82
C ILE A 140 -5.52 14.42 -3.50
N GLU A 141 -4.29 13.97 -3.35
CA GLU A 141 -3.83 13.37 -2.08
C GLU A 141 -2.40 13.83 -1.78
N LEU A 142 -2.20 14.36 -0.58
CA LEU A 142 -0.87 14.64 -0.04
C LEU A 142 -0.50 13.54 0.94
N ASN A 143 0.56 12.83 0.62
CA ASN A 143 1.20 11.85 1.49
C ASN A 143 2.42 12.48 2.15
N LEU A 144 2.55 12.28 3.46
CA LEU A 144 3.74 12.63 4.24
C LEU A 144 4.27 11.36 4.89
N GLY A 145 5.57 11.17 4.88
CA GLY A 145 6.14 9.91 5.34
C GLY A 145 7.65 9.92 5.49
N VAL A 146 8.20 8.72 5.64
CA VAL A 146 9.63 8.48 5.81
C VAL A 146 10.10 7.29 4.97
N ILE A 147 11.23 7.49 4.28
CA ILE A 147 12.00 6.44 3.62
C ILE A 147 13.02 5.89 4.62
N GLY A 148 13.33 4.58 4.59
CA GLY A 148 14.45 3.98 5.35
C GLY A 148 14.03 3.18 6.59
N PRO A 149 14.91 2.90 7.56
CA PRO A 149 14.61 2.02 8.70
C PRO A 149 13.35 2.42 9.50
N ALA A 150 13.07 3.71 9.62
CA ALA A 150 11.87 4.23 10.31
C ALA A 150 10.55 3.84 9.61
N SER A 151 10.61 3.37 8.36
CA SER A 151 9.45 2.83 7.66
C SER A 151 9.02 1.45 8.15
N LEU A 152 9.88 0.73 8.89
CA LEU A 152 9.65 -0.64 9.40
C LEU A 152 9.44 -1.70 8.30
N ALA A 153 9.89 -1.43 7.07
CA ALA A 153 9.73 -2.36 5.96
C ALA A 153 10.52 -3.67 6.14
N GLU A 154 11.68 -3.62 6.77
CA GLU A 154 12.48 -4.81 7.08
C GLU A 154 11.72 -5.81 7.95
N ASP A 155 11.17 -5.32 9.07
CA ASP A 155 10.44 -6.15 10.03
C ASP A 155 9.20 -6.77 9.38
N VAL A 156 8.46 -5.97 8.60
CA VAL A 156 7.30 -6.45 7.85
C VAL A 156 7.72 -7.54 6.87
N GLN A 157 8.70 -7.28 6.00
CA GLN A 157 9.11 -8.26 4.99
C GLN A 157 9.64 -9.55 5.64
N LYS A 158 10.51 -9.45 6.65
CA LYS A 158 11.03 -10.63 7.35
C LYS A 158 9.91 -11.44 8.01
N THR A 159 8.94 -10.78 8.63
CA THR A 159 7.78 -11.45 9.24
C THR A 159 6.97 -12.24 8.19
N TRP A 160 6.67 -11.62 7.05
CA TRP A 160 5.97 -12.30 5.95
C TRP A 160 6.79 -13.47 5.40
N HIS A 161 8.09 -13.30 5.16
CA HIS A 161 8.95 -14.36 4.65
C HIS A 161 9.09 -15.52 5.63
N GLU A 162 9.08 -15.25 6.95
CA GLU A 162 9.09 -16.28 7.98
C GLU A 162 7.76 -17.03 8.08
N TRP A 163 6.62 -16.35 7.95
CA TRP A 163 5.30 -16.99 8.02
C TRP A 163 5.03 -17.93 6.85
N PHE A 164 5.55 -17.60 5.66
CA PHE A 164 5.31 -18.37 4.43
C PHE A 164 6.52 -19.20 3.96
N ASP A 165 7.59 -19.28 4.77
CA ASP A 165 8.82 -20.05 4.47
C ASP A 165 9.48 -19.65 3.15
N PHE A 166 9.53 -18.34 2.88
CA PHE A 166 10.19 -17.77 1.70
C PHE A 166 11.68 -17.47 1.95
N GLN A 167 12.43 -17.28 0.87
CA GLN A 167 13.85 -16.90 0.92
C GLN A 167 14.05 -15.66 1.79
N ARG A 168 14.84 -15.75 2.85
CA ARG A 168 15.06 -14.61 3.76
C ARG A 168 15.78 -13.45 3.07
N PRO A 169 15.32 -12.19 3.24
CA PRO A 169 16.02 -11.01 2.74
C PRO A 169 17.18 -10.64 3.68
N ASN A 170 18.41 -10.84 3.22
CA ASN A 170 19.61 -10.68 4.04
C ASN A 170 20.33 -9.33 3.87
N GLY A 171 19.92 -8.50 2.90
CA GLY A 171 20.63 -7.27 2.55
C GLY A 171 20.13 -5.99 3.23
N TRP A 172 19.14 -6.06 4.13
CA TRP A 172 18.51 -4.89 4.77
C TRP A 172 19.47 -3.97 5.53
N ASP A 173 20.64 -4.47 5.98
CA ASP A 173 21.70 -3.65 6.58
C ASP A 173 22.27 -2.60 5.61
N ASN A 174 22.05 -2.77 4.30
CA ASN A 174 22.49 -1.86 3.23
C ASN A 174 21.36 -0.95 2.70
N GLN A 175 20.22 -0.87 3.39
CA GLN A 175 19.06 -0.09 2.94
C GLN A 175 19.32 1.43 2.90
N LEU A 176 18.46 2.16 2.19
CA LEU A 176 18.45 3.63 2.23
C LEU A 176 18.25 4.15 3.66
N LYS A 177 18.87 5.29 3.97
CA LYS A 177 18.77 5.91 5.30
C LYS A 177 17.43 6.61 5.50
N ASN A 178 17.16 7.00 6.75
CA ASN A 178 15.96 7.75 7.11
C ASN A 178 15.92 9.10 6.40
N GLU A 179 14.92 9.30 5.55
CA GLU A 179 14.69 10.55 4.82
C GLU A 179 13.19 10.88 4.86
N PRO A 180 12.78 12.05 5.41
CA PRO A 180 11.40 12.48 5.32
C PRO A 180 11.05 12.82 3.88
N GLY A 181 9.82 12.50 3.48
CA GLY A 181 9.34 12.76 2.13
C GLY A 181 7.91 13.26 2.11
N PHE A 182 7.51 13.75 0.94
CA PHE A 182 6.11 13.97 0.64
C PHE A 182 5.83 13.63 -0.82
N LEU A 183 4.58 13.27 -1.11
CA LEU A 183 4.10 13.00 -2.46
C LEU A 183 2.74 13.67 -2.62
N LEU A 184 2.59 14.47 -3.68
CA LEU A 184 1.31 15.05 -4.06
C LEU A 184 0.82 14.33 -5.32
N ASN A 185 -0.33 13.68 -5.22
CA ASN A 185 -0.99 12.99 -6.32
C ASN A 185 -2.23 13.78 -6.75
N TYR A 186 -2.49 13.80 -8.06
CA TYR A 186 -3.73 14.33 -8.66
C TYR A 186 -4.17 13.39 -9.80
#